data_AF-A0A960ADA4-F1
#
_entry.id   AF-A0A960ADA4-F1
#
_cell.length_a   1.000
_cell.length_b   1.000
_cell.length_c   1.000
_cell.angle_alpha   90.00
_cell.angle_beta   90.00
_cell.angle_gamma   90.00
#
_symmetry.space_group_name_H-M   'P 1'
#
loop_
_entity.id
_entity.type
_entity.pdbx_description
1 polymer ?
#
loop_
_entity_poly.entity_id
_entity_poly.type
_entity_poly.pdbx_seq_one_letter_code
_entity_poly.pdbx_strand_id
1 'polypeptide(L)'
;MSAVGPAIGQVAVLVGALAVAVPLLGRHLAHVYTSPKHLAVERASYRVLRVDPDADQHWRTYAMSVLGFSLVGVLALYAIGRLQEHL
;
A
#
# COMPACT_ATOMS: atom_id res chain seq x y z
N MET A 1 -19.68 -35.97 -11.65
CA MET A 1 -20.25 -34.63 -11.91
C MET A 1 -19.11 -33.69 -12.25
N SER A 2 -19.06 -33.15 -13.47
CA SER A 2 -17.92 -32.37 -13.97
C SER A 2 -17.90 -30.96 -13.37
N ALA A 3 -16.93 -30.68 -12.50
CA ALA A 3 -16.73 -29.38 -11.85
C ALA A 3 -16.24 -28.25 -12.80
N VAL A 4 -16.17 -28.54 -14.10
CA VAL A 4 -15.60 -27.65 -15.12
C VAL A 4 -16.46 -26.41 -15.36
N GLY A 5 -17.80 -26.56 -15.37
CA GLY A 5 -18.72 -25.44 -15.57
C GLY A 5 -18.59 -24.35 -14.49
N PRO A 6 -18.67 -24.71 -13.19
CA PRO A 6 -18.43 -23.77 -12.09
C PRO A 6 -17.03 -23.14 -12.12
N ALA A 7 -15.99 -23.91 -12.45
CA ALA A 7 -14.62 -23.39 -12.52
C ALA A 7 -14.46 -22.32 -13.60
N ILE A 8 -15.03 -22.53 -14.79
CA ILE A 8 -15.02 -21.54 -15.87
C ILE A 8 -15.78 -20.27 -15.45
N GLY A 9 -16.94 -20.43 -14.80
CA GLY A 9 -17.71 -19.31 -14.28
C GLY A 9 -16.91 -18.48 -13.27
N GLN A 10 -16.24 -19.12 -12.32
CA GLN A 10 -15.41 -18.44 -11.32
C GLN A 10 -14.25 -17.67 -11.97
N VAL A 11 -13.55 -18.27 -12.94
CA VAL A 11 -12.47 -17.60 -13.67
C VAL A 11 -13.01 -16.40 -14.46
N ALA A 12 -14.14 -16.55 -15.15
CA ALA A 12 -14.74 -15.46 -15.91
C ALA A 12 -15.14 -14.29 -15.00
N VAL A 13 -15.73 -14.57 -13.83
CA VAL A 13 -16.07 -13.55 -12.84
C VAL A 13 -14.81 -12.86 -12.30
N LEU A 14 -13.76 -13.62 -11.98
CA LEU A 14 -12.49 -13.05 -11.50
C LEU A 14 -11.86 -12.13 -12.55
N VAL A 15 -11.78 -12.58 -13.81
CA VAL A 15 -11.21 -11.78 -14.90
C VAL A 15 -12.06 -10.54 -15.15
N GLY A 16 -13.39 -10.66 -15.14
CA GLY A 16 -14.30 -9.52 -15.26
C GLY A 16 -14.11 -8.50 -14.13
N ALA A 17 -14.01 -8.97 -12.88
CA ALA A 17 -13.76 -8.12 -11.73
C ALA A 17 -12.42 -7.38 -11.84
N LEU A 18 -11.35 -8.07 -12.25
CA LEU A 18 -10.04 -7.46 -12.47
C LEU A 18 -10.08 -6.45 -13.63
N ALA A 19 -10.74 -6.77 -14.74
CA ALA A 19 -10.86 -5.90 -15.90
C ALA A 19 -11.58 -4.59 -15.56
N VAL A 20 -12.49 -4.58 -14.59
CA VAL A 20 -13.16 -3.36 -14.10
C VAL A 20 -12.32 -2.64 -13.04
N ALA A 21 -11.81 -3.37 -12.05
CA ALA A 21 -11.13 -2.79 -10.89
C ALA A 21 -9.76 -2.19 -11.26
N VAL A 22 -8.96 -2.89 -12.07
CA VAL A 22 -7.59 -2.48 -12.42
C VAL A 22 -7.56 -1.11 -13.12
N PRO A 23 -8.33 -0.84 -14.19
CA PRO A 23 -8.28 0.48 -14.83
C PRO A 23 -8.86 1.58 -13.94
N LEU A 24 -9.88 1.28 -13.14
CA LEU A 24 -10.49 2.26 -12.23
C LEU A 24 -9.49 2.69 -11.13
N LEU A 25 -8.92 1.70 -10.43
CA LEU A 25 -7.94 1.92 -9.38
C LEU A 25 -6.64 2.48 -9.95
N GLY A 26 -6.19 1.98 -11.12
CA GLY A 26 -5.00 2.48 -11.80
C GLY A 26 -5.11 3.94 -12.19
N ARG A 27 -6.26 4.37 -12.74
CA ARG A 27 -6.52 5.79 -13.06
C ARG A 27 -6.58 6.65 -11.80
N HIS A 28 -7.16 6.13 -10.71
CA HIS A 28 -7.17 6.83 -9.44
C HIS A 28 -5.76 7.00 -8.85
N LEU A 29 -4.95 5.94 -8.83
CA LEU A 29 -3.55 5.99 -8.39
C LEU A 29 -2.74 6.96 -9.26
N ALA A 30 -2.89 6.91 -10.58
CA ALA A 30 -2.23 7.83 -11.48
C ALA A 30 -2.61 9.28 -11.16
N HIS A 31 -3.90 9.57 -10.91
CA HIS A 31 -4.35 10.91 -10.53
C HIS A 31 -3.75 11.35 -9.19
N VAL A 32 -3.74 10.48 -8.18
CA VAL A 32 -3.17 10.80 -6.86
C VAL A 32 -1.67 11.07 -6.95
N TYR A 33 -0.91 10.23 -7.67
CA TYR A 33 0.54 10.39 -7.81
C TYR A 33 0.97 11.54 -8.71
N THR A 34 0.14 11.97 -9.66
CA THR A 34 0.47 13.09 -10.57
C THR A 34 -0.20 14.40 -10.18
N SER A 35 -1.10 14.40 -9.20
CA SER A 35 -1.77 15.61 -8.74
C SER A 35 -0.78 16.56 -8.07
N PRO A 36 -0.62 17.80 -8.56
CA PRO A 36 0.24 18.80 -7.93
C PRO A 36 -0.40 19.42 -6.66
N LYS A 37 -1.60 18.96 -6.27
CA LYS A 37 -2.36 19.53 -5.15
C LYS A 37 -2.26 18.64 -3.91
N HIS A 38 -1.49 19.11 -2.93
CA HIS A 38 -1.53 18.54 -1.57
C HIS A 38 -2.80 18.99 -0.84
N LEU A 39 -3.57 18.04 -0.32
CA LEU A 39 -4.76 18.32 0.47
C LEU A 39 -4.36 18.98 1.81
N ALA A 40 -5.25 19.75 2.43
CA ALA A 40 -4.96 20.43 3.70
C ALA A 40 -4.57 19.46 4.83
N VAL A 41 -5.21 18.28 4.87
CA VAL A 41 -4.88 17.20 5.80
C VAL A 41 -3.48 16.64 5.52
N GLU A 42 -3.10 16.51 4.26
CA GLU A 42 -1.80 16.00 3.84
C GLU A 42 -0.67 16.94 4.30
N ARG A 43 -0.86 18.26 4.09
CA ARG A 43 0.06 19.29 4.57
C ARG A 43 0.18 19.32 6.09
N ALA A 44 -0.92 19.07 6.80
CA ALA A 44 -0.89 18.97 8.26
C ALA A 44 -0.07 17.75 8.71
N SER A 45 -0.26 16.60 8.08
CA SER A 45 0.52 15.39 8.34
C SER A 45 2.01 15.58 8.06
N TYR A 46 2.37 16.20 6.92
CA TYR A 46 3.76 16.53 6.61
C TYR A 46 4.40 17.41 7.69
N ARG A 47 3.66 18.41 8.19
CA ARG A 47 4.16 19.30 9.25
C ARG A 47 4.33 18.58 10.59
N VAL A 48 3.37 17.72 10.97
CA VAL A 48 3.42 16.95 12.23
C VAL A 48 4.57 15.95 12.20
N LEU A 49 4.74 15.26 11.07
CA LEU A 49 5.80 14.26 10.88
C LEU A 49 7.15 14.88 10.47
N ARG A 50 7.19 16.20 10.24
CA ARG A 50 8.33 16.94 9.66
C ARG A 50 8.89 16.27 8.39
N VAL A 51 7.99 15.77 7.55
CA VAL A 51 8.31 15.19 6.25
C VAL A 51 8.30 16.29 5.21
N ASP A 52 9.39 16.43 4.46
CA ASP A 52 9.47 17.32 3.30
C ASP A 52 8.97 16.56 2.06
N PRO A 53 7.80 16.91 1.50
CA PRO A 53 7.26 16.23 0.32
C PRO A 53 8.04 16.53 -0.97
N ASP A 54 8.82 17.62 -1.01
CA ASP A 54 9.57 18.06 -2.19
C ASP A 54 11.04 17.59 -2.17
N ALA A 55 11.45 16.87 -1.11
CA ALA A 55 12.80 16.35 -0.99
C ALA A 55 13.03 15.17 -1.96
N ASP A 56 13.91 15.36 -2.93
CA ASP A 56 14.37 14.29 -3.81
C ASP A 56 15.03 13.16 -3.00
N GLN A 57 14.36 12.01 -2.89
CA GLN A 57 14.94 10.84 -2.26
C GLN A 57 15.90 10.13 -3.22
N HIS A 58 17.19 10.25 -2.95
CA HIS A 58 18.20 9.41 -3.59
C HIS A 58 17.86 7.93 -3.34
N TRP A 59 18.08 7.06 -4.34
CA TRP A 59 17.68 5.64 -4.28
C TRP A 59 18.18 4.91 -3.01
N ARG A 60 19.38 5.28 -2.52
CA ARG A 60 19.97 4.74 -1.28
C ARG A 60 19.15 5.13 -0.06
N THR A 61 18.74 6.39 0.02
CA THR A 61 17.91 6.91 1.11
C THR A 61 16.55 6.24 1.11
N TYR A 62 15.93 6.07 -0.06
CA TYR A 62 14.67 5.34 -0.19
C TYR A 62 14.80 3.88 0.28
N ALA A 63 15.80 3.15 -0.21
CA ALA A 63 16.04 1.77 0.19
C ALA A 63 16.29 1.63 1.70
N MET A 64 17.12 2.51 2.29
CA MET A 64 17.37 2.52 3.72
C MET A 64 16.12 2.86 4.54
N SER A 65 15.27 3.77 4.05
CA SER A 65 14.02 4.14 4.71
C SER A 65 13.04 2.96 4.72
N VAL A 66 12.91 2.25 3.59
CA VAL A 66 12.09 1.04 3.48
C VAL A 66 12.60 -0.07 4.39
N LEU A 67 13.91 -0.31 4.42
CA LEU A 67 14.53 -1.30 5.31
C LEU A 67 14.35 -0.93 6.80
N GLY A 68 14.59 0.33 7.16
CA GLY A 68 14.41 0.82 8.53
C GLY A 68 12.97 0.68 9.00
N PHE A 69 12.00 1.10 8.18
CA PHE A 69 10.57 0.95 8.46
C PHE A 69 10.18 -0.52 8.64
N SER A 70 10.65 -1.39 7.74
CA SER A 70 10.36 -2.82 7.78
C SER A 70 10.95 -3.47 9.03
N LEU A 71 12.19 -3.13 9.40
CA LEU A 71 12.84 -3.64 10.61
C LEU A 71 12.05 -3.24 11.86
N VAL A 72 11.67 -1.96 11.99
CA VAL A 72 10.87 -1.49 13.13
C VAL A 72 9.51 -2.20 13.15
N GLY A 73 8.85 -2.37 12.00
CA GLY A 73 7.57 -3.07 11.89
C GLY A 73 7.65 -4.53 12.35
N VAL A 74 8.70 -5.26 11.93
CA VAL A 74 8.94 -6.64 12.35
C VAL A 74 9.24 -6.72 13.85
N LEU A 75 10.09 -5.84 14.37
CA LEU A 75 10.40 -5.79 15.80
C LEU A 75 9.16 -5.46 16.64
N ALA A 76 8.33 -4.52 16.19
CA ALA A 76 7.08 -4.16 16.84
C ALA A 76 6.10 -5.34 16.84
N LEU A 77 5.92 -6.00 15.69
CA LEU A 77 5.04 -7.17 15.57
C LEU A 77 5.54 -8.32 16.45
N TYR A 78 6.85 -8.57 16.48
CA TYR A 78 7.47 -9.56 17.35
C TYR A 78 7.26 -9.22 18.82
N ALA A 79 7.45 -7.96 19.22
CA ALA A 79 7.22 -7.52 20.59
C ALA A 79 5.74 -7.72 20.98
N ILE A 80 4.79 -7.30 20.14
CA ILE A 80 3.36 -7.52 20.39
C ILE A 80 3.07 -9.01 20.53
N GLY A 81 3.56 -9.85 19.62
CA GLY A 81 3.38 -11.31 19.69
C GLY A 81 3.95 -11.89 20.98
N ARG A 82 5.16 -11.46 21.38
CA ARG A 82 5.80 -11.94 22.60
C ARG A 82 5.11 -11.43 23.87
N LEU A 83 4.58 -10.21 23.87
CA LEU A 83 3.78 -9.68 24.98
C LEU A 83 2.42 -10.39 25.06
N GLN A 84 1.81 -10.71 23.92
CA GLN A 84 0.56 -11.47 23.86
C GLN A 84 0.72 -12.89 24.42
N GLU A 85 1.89 -13.52 24.23
CA GLU A 85 2.19 -14.82 24.86
C GLU A 85 2.33 -14.77 26.40
N HIS A 86 2.49 -13.58 27.00
CA HIS A 86 2.57 -13.41 28.45
C HIS A 86 1.30 -12.82 29.09
N LEU A 87 0.27 -12.53 28.28
CA LEU A 87 -1.06 -12.09 28.71
C LEU A 87 -2.03 -13.28 28.75
#